data_AF-A0A2P1UMI4-F1
#
_entry.id   AF-A0A2P1UMI4-F1
#
_cell.length_a   1.000
_cell.length_b   1.000
_cell.length_c   1.000
_cell.angle_alpha   90.00
_cell.angle_beta   90.00
_cell.angle_gamma   90.00
#
_symmetry.space_group_name_H-M   'P 1'
#
loop_
_entity.id
_entity.type
_entity.pdbx_description
1 polymer ?
#
loop_
_entity_poly.entity_id
_entity_poly.type
_entity_poly.pdbx_seq_one_letter_code
_entity_poly.pdbx_strand_id
1 'polypeptide(L)' 'MTLKYEDLAEDEQYFIDKIRGLSQSKRDALKNSENAFLTWIKTEVPKIWKKISGAVKDLWNWFKSLF' A
#
# COMPACT_ATOMS: atom_id res chain seq x y z
N MET A 1 11.03 -18.45 -1.83
CA MET A 1 10.84 -17.69 -3.07
C MET A 1 10.90 -16.22 -2.70
N THR A 2 12.11 -15.68 -2.68
CA THR A 2 12.39 -14.30 -2.31
C THR A 2 11.74 -13.41 -3.36
N LEU A 3 10.71 -12.67 -2.97
CA LEU A 3 10.15 -11.59 -3.78
C LEU A 3 11.32 -10.69 -4.17
N LYS A 4 11.69 -10.70 -5.45
CA LYS A 4 12.81 -9.91 -5.96
C LYS A 4 12.40 -8.45 -5.88
N TYR A 5 13.09 -7.69 -5.05
CA TYR A 5 12.93 -6.25 -4.83
C TYR A 5 12.94 -5.43 -6.14
N GLU A 6 13.54 -5.95 -7.20
CA GLU A 6 13.67 -5.28 -8.50
C GLU A 6 12.32 -5.06 -9.22
N ASP A 7 11.30 -5.89 -8.97
CA ASP A 7 9.95 -5.72 -9.55
C ASP A 7 9.01 -4.91 -8.64
N LEU A 8 9.41 -4.73 -7.38
CA LEU A 8 8.67 -3.98 -6.36
C LEU A 8 8.90 -2.46 -6.46
N ALA A 9 10.05 -2.01 -6.98
CA ALA A 9 10.41 -0.59 -6.97
C ALA A 9 9.41 0.32 -7.73
N GLU A 10 8.89 -0.11 -8.87
CA GLU A 10 7.95 0.68 -9.67
C GLU A 10 6.56 0.75 -9.01
N ASP A 11 6.09 -0.38 -8.48
CA ASP A 11 4.83 -0.48 -7.75
C ASP A 11 4.93 0.27 -6.41
N GLU A 12 6.02 0.13 -5.65
CA GLU A 12 6.27 0.89 -4.42
C GLU A 12 6.30 2.40 -4.68
N GLN A 13 6.94 2.85 -5.76
CA GLN A 13 6.92 4.26 -6.13
C GLN A 13 5.50 4.73 -6.51
N TYR A 14 4.77 3.95 -7.30
CA TYR A 14 3.38 4.25 -7.64
C TYR A 14 2.49 4.32 -6.38
N PHE A 15 2.72 3.43 -5.43
CA PHE A 15 2.03 3.40 -4.14
C PHE A 15 2.32 4.65 -3.32
N ILE A 16 3.60 4.99 -3.18
CA ILE A 16 4.06 6.15 -2.41
C ILE A 16 3.53 7.43 -3.05
N ASP A 17 3.54 7.54 -4.37
CA ASP A 17 2.97 8.69 -5.09
C ASP A 17 1.47 8.84 -4.81
N LYS A 18 0.73 7.73 -4.92
CA LYS A 18 -0.69 7.69 -4.58
C LYS A 18 -0.97 8.11 -3.14
N ILE A 19 -0.18 7.64 -2.16
CA ILE A 19 -0.32 8.04 -0.76
C ILE A 19 0.08 9.50 -0.54
N ARG A 20 1.15 9.97 -1.20
CA ARG A 20 1.58 11.37 -1.15
C ARG A 20 0.54 12.32 -1.75
N GLY A 21 -0.26 11.86 -2.70
CA GLY A 21 -1.41 12.60 -3.23
C GLY A 21 -2.63 12.64 -2.29
N LEU A 22 -2.68 11.82 -1.23
CA LEU A 22 -3.81 11.83 -0.29
C LEU A 22 -3.71 12.98 0.72
N SER A 23 -4.85 13.55 1.06
CA SER A 23 -4.97 14.47 2.20
C SER A 23 -4.60 13.78 3.52
N GLN A 24 -4.09 14.57 4.47
CA GLN A 24 -3.65 14.10 5.80
C GLN A 24 -4.71 13.23 6.50
N SER A 25 -5.98 13.66 6.50
CA SER A 25 -7.09 12.91 7.11
C SER A 25 -7.31 11.52 6.51
N LYS A 26 -7.10 11.37 5.19
CA LYS A 26 -7.17 10.04 4.55
C LYS A 26 -6.00 9.17 4.99
N ARG A 27 -4.78 9.71 5.06
CA ARG A 27 -3.61 8.93 5.53
C ARG A 27 -3.79 8.46 6.97
N ASP A 28 -4.33 9.31 7.83
CA ASP A 28 -4.66 8.96 9.22
C ASP A 28 -5.73 7.86 9.28
N ALA A 29 -6.78 7.96 8.47
CA ALA A 29 -7.80 6.91 8.39
C ALA A 29 -7.21 5.58 7.88
N LEU A 30 -6.32 5.65 6.88
CA LEU A 30 -5.60 4.48 6.36
C LEU A 30 -4.70 3.88 7.44
N LYS A 31 -3.94 4.70 8.20
CA LYS A 31 -3.04 4.26 9.29
C LYS A 31 -3.78 3.64 10.48
N ASN A 32 -4.95 4.17 10.82
CA ASN A 32 -5.73 3.69 11.95
C ASN A 32 -6.63 2.50 11.62
N SER A 33 -6.88 2.21 10.34
CA SER A 33 -7.76 1.12 9.93
C SER A 33 -7.19 0.32 8.77
N GLU A 34 -6.76 -0.92 9.07
CA GLU A 34 -6.34 -1.90 8.06
C GLU A 34 -7.42 -2.08 7.00
N ASN A 35 -8.69 -2.20 7.40
CA ASN A 35 -9.79 -2.41 6.45
C ASN A 35 -9.99 -1.21 5.51
N ALA A 36 -9.80 0.02 6.01
CA ALA A 36 -9.83 1.22 5.17
C ALA A 36 -8.65 1.24 4.20
N PHE A 37 -7.46 0.81 4.65
CA PHE A 37 -6.27 0.65 3.83
C PHE A 37 -6.50 -0.35 2.70
N LEU A 38 -6.99 -1.56 2.99
CA LEU A 38 -7.27 -2.57 1.97
C LEU A 38 -8.29 -2.07 0.93
N THR A 39 -9.36 -1.43 1.40
CA THR A 39 -10.40 -0.87 0.53
C THR A 39 -9.83 0.20 -0.39
N TRP A 40 -9.01 1.09 0.16
CA TRP A 40 -8.35 2.13 -0.61
C TRP A 40 -7.38 1.56 -1.64
N ILE A 41 -6.51 0.62 -1.27
CA ILE A 41 -5.58 -0.04 -2.22
C ILE A 41 -6.34 -0.74 -3.33
N LYS A 42 -7.39 -1.49 -2.98
CA LYS A 42 -8.22 -2.19 -3.95
C LYS A 42 -8.88 -1.23 -4.96
N THR A 43 -9.18 0.01 -4.53
CA THR A 43 -9.86 1.03 -5.34
C THR A 43 -8.89 1.91 -6.13
N GLU A 44 -7.91 2.50 -5.46
CA GLU A 44 -6.97 3.50 -6.01
C GLU A 44 -5.72 2.88 -6.62
N VAL A 45 -5.36 1.67 -6.16
CA VAL A 45 -4.13 0.99 -6.50
C VAL A 45 -4.38 -0.48 -6.91
N PRO A 46 -5.34 -0.74 -7.83
CA PRO A 46 -5.76 -2.10 -8.16
C PRO A 46 -4.65 -2.96 -8.78
N LYS A 47 -3.66 -2.33 -9.42
CA LYS A 47 -2.45 -2.98 -9.94
C LYS A 47 -1.64 -3.63 -8.83
N ILE A 48 -1.40 -2.88 -7.76
CA ILE A 48 -0.69 -3.37 -6.58
C ILE A 48 -1.56 -4.39 -5.88
N TRP A 49 -2.84 -4.11 -5.61
CA TRP A 49 -3.76 -5.08 -5.00
C TRP A 49 -3.69 -6.48 -5.63
N LYS A 50 -3.67 -6.58 -6.96
CA LYS A 50 -3.53 -7.86 -7.67
C LYS A 50 -2.20 -8.56 -7.41
N LYS A 51 -1.09 -7.83 -7.35
CA LYS A 51 0.25 -8.37 -7.05
C LYS A 51 0.40 -8.78 -5.59
N ILE A 52 -0.08 -7.96 -4.65
CA ILE A 52 0.06 -8.17 -3.20
C ILE A 52 -1.15 -8.83 -2.56
N SER A 53 -2.16 -9.33 -3.29
CA SER A 53 -3.35 -9.95 -2.67
C SER A 53 -3.00 -11.10 -1.70
N GLY A 54 -1.81 -11.70 -1.81
CA GLY A 54 -1.24 -12.66 -0.84
C GLY A 54 -0.27 -12.07 0.21
N ALA A 55 0.27 -10.86 -0.03
CA ALA A 55 1.25 -10.16 0.82
C ALA A 55 0.69 -8.86 1.43
N VAL A 56 -0.64 -8.74 1.48
CA VAL A 56 -1.35 -7.59 2.05
C VAL A 56 -0.87 -7.25 3.46
N LYS A 57 -0.67 -8.27 4.31
CA LYS A 57 -0.19 -8.10 5.68
C LYS A 57 1.23 -7.52 5.73
N ASP A 58 2.11 -7.96 4.83
CA ASP A 58 3.47 -7.42 4.72
C ASP A 58 3.44 -5.96 4.28
N LEU A 59 2.64 -5.61 3.28
CA LEU A 59 2.50 -4.23 2.83
C LEU A 59 1.90 -3.32 3.92
N TRP A 60 0.94 -3.83 4.68
CA TRP A 60 0.37 -3.10 5.82
C TRP A 60 1.39 -2.89 6.94
N ASN A 61 2.16 -3.92 7.29
CA ASN A 61 3.25 -3.80 8.26
C ASN A 61 4.32 -2.82 7.79
N TRP A 62 4.70 -2.87 6.52
CA TRP A 62 5.62 -1.90 5.91
C TRP A 62 5.06 -0.48 5.97
N PHE A 63 3.79 -0.28 5.62
CA PHE A 63 3.12 1.02 5.67
C PHE A 63 3.07 1.59 7.09
N LYS A 64 2.77 0.74 8.08
CA LYS A 64 2.87 1.11 9.51
C LYS A 64 4.29 1.40 9.97
N SER A 65 5.29 0.75 9.39
CA SER A 65 6.70 0.99 9.75
C SER A 65 7.19 2.35 9.21
N LEU A 66 6.65 2.80 8.07
CA LEU A 66 6.98 4.09 7.46
C LEU A 66 6.32 5.31 8.13
N PHE A 67 5.27 5.11 8.93
CA PHE A 67 4.45 6.17 9.52
C PHE A 67 4.22 5.99 11.02
#